data_AF-A0A858RF73-F1
#
_entry.id   AF-A0A858RF73-F1
#
_cell.length_a   1.000
_cell.length_b   1.000
_cell.length_c   1.000
_cell.angle_alpha   90.00
_cell.angle_beta   90.00
_cell.angle_gamma   90.00
#
_symmetry.space_group_name_H-M   'P 1'
#
loop_
_entity.id
_entity.type
_entity.pdbx_description
1 polymer ?
#
loop_
_entity_poly.entity_id
_entity_poly.type
_entity_poly.pdbx_seq_one_letter_code
_entity_poly.pdbx_strand_id
1 'polypeptide(L)'
;MAVPYTWIPSWSGKESRQAKTRLFEYTPFDLTLFVDTDTVFGEAIDMEELLGDADLAMGLDADPQLGRGARVFLKYPGFTSAAEVDETLNLCGETFPFFNSGVMVWRQTEKTRAFFERWHLEWCKYRRADQLALARALCSTNIRVKALDKRFNFPVLSKDLVYDKAIYHLIFKERIAKEVGLWRPEFDGLMDAALSKILSNGVRAENHYLHIGQTIYNDPGSSTLVVCPAGDEAFWSYCADGNCVFVTEGGGSAGGDGNESHQYDFKSKVGEWLSTVEVPAGIDRSFDYVIISGPKGFNSDCPGREIPVAWASKLAKKGVFVFDYNRQWERQVCDRYLGAPHYVVPPVGRGDAELAVFHRGN
;
A
#
# COMPACT_ATOMS: atom_id res chain seq x y z
N MET A 1 -0.32 2.91 -20.64
CA MET A 1 1.02 3.49 -20.39
C MET A 1 1.28 3.31 -18.90
N ALA A 2 2.29 2.55 -18.49
CA ALA A 2 2.56 2.33 -17.08
C ALA A 2 3.01 3.66 -16.45
N VAL A 3 2.36 4.11 -15.38
CA VAL A 3 2.83 5.28 -14.63
C VAL A 3 4.13 4.87 -13.93
N PRO A 4 5.26 5.55 -14.17
CA PRO A 4 6.50 5.22 -13.47
C PRO A 4 6.27 5.45 -11.98
N TYR A 5 6.49 4.42 -11.17
CA TYR A 5 6.44 4.50 -9.71
C TYR A 5 7.82 4.13 -9.16
N THR A 6 8.21 4.83 -8.10
CA THR A 6 9.42 4.54 -7.33
C THR A 6 8.99 4.11 -5.95
N TRP A 7 9.22 2.84 -5.60
CA TRP A 7 9.01 2.38 -4.24
C TRP A 7 10.21 2.80 -3.37
N ILE A 8 9.94 3.50 -2.28
CA ILE A 8 10.94 3.83 -1.25
C ILE A 8 10.67 2.89 -0.08
N PRO A 9 11.54 1.89 0.21
CA PRO A 9 11.30 0.87 1.22
C PRO A 9 10.93 1.45 2.59
N SER A 10 9.93 0.82 3.23
CA SER A 10 9.24 1.13 4.50
C SER A 10 10.01 1.95 5.55
N TRP A 11 9.46 3.13 5.85
CA TRP A 11 10.00 4.09 6.82
C TRP A 11 8.93 4.28 7.91
N SER A 12 9.20 3.80 9.14
CA SER A 12 8.42 4.05 10.35
C SER A 12 8.20 5.55 10.56
N GLY A 13 7.22 5.98 11.37
CA GLY A 13 6.71 7.36 11.36
C GLY A 13 7.73 8.51 11.45
N LYS A 14 8.95 8.33 11.97
CA LYS A 14 10.01 9.35 11.90
C LYS A 14 10.71 9.38 10.55
N GLU A 15 10.92 8.22 9.97
CA GLU A 15 11.57 8.05 8.68
C GLU A 15 10.62 8.60 7.59
N SER A 16 9.29 8.42 7.66
CA SER A 16 8.38 9.00 6.65
C SER A 16 8.56 10.53 6.48
N ARG A 17 8.89 11.25 7.57
CA ARG A 17 9.20 12.69 7.55
C ARG A 17 10.55 13.01 6.91
N GLN A 18 11.52 12.11 7.05
CA GLN A 18 12.78 12.18 6.33
C GLN A 18 12.56 12.12 4.81
N ALA A 19 11.64 11.27 4.34
CA ALA A 19 11.29 11.20 2.92
C ALA A 19 10.49 12.44 2.49
N LYS A 20 9.49 12.83 3.27
CA LYS A 20 8.63 14.00 2.99
C LYS A 20 9.42 15.31 2.83
N THR A 21 10.45 15.51 3.65
CA THR A 21 11.30 16.71 3.55
C THR A 21 12.24 16.69 2.34
N ARG A 22 12.34 15.57 1.62
CA ARG A 22 13.21 15.36 0.45
C ARG A 22 12.44 15.07 -0.85
N LEU A 23 11.15 15.39 -0.89
CA LEU A 23 10.27 15.08 -2.03
C LEU A 23 10.81 15.54 -3.37
N PHE A 24 11.52 16.67 -3.41
CA PHE A 24 12.16 17.20 -4.61
C PHE A 24 13.09 16.19 -5.31
N GLU A 25 13.78 15.34 -4.54
CA GLU A 25 14.71 14.34 -5.08
C GLU A 25 14.01 13.17 -5.78
N TYR A 26 12.74 12.93 -5.45
CA TYR A 26 12.02 11.73 -5.88
C TYR A 26 11.10 11.97 -7.07
N THR A 27 10.71 13.22 -7.33
CA THR A 27 9.82 13.53 -8.45
C THR A 27 10.60 13.83 -9.73
N PRO A 28 10.32 13.11 -10.84
CA PRO A 28 10.88 13.41 -12.15
C PRO A 28 10.06 14.46 -12.93
N PHE A 29 8.98 15.00 -12.35
CA PHE A 29 8.00 15.81 -13.06
C PHE A 29 8.22 17.31 -12.85
N ASP A 30 8.08 18.09 -13.93
CA ASP A 30 8.22 19.55 -13.90
C ASP A 30 7.21 20.25 -12.98
N LEU A 31 6.02 19.65 -12.82
CA LEU A 31 4.98 20.07 -11.89
C LEU A 31 4.57 18.85 -11.05
N THR A 32 4.60 19.00 -9.74
CA THR A 32 4.36 17.89 -8.80
C THR A 32 3.27 18.26 -7.81
N LEU A 33 2.31 17.35 -7.60
CA LEU A 33 1.39 17.32 -6.48
C LEU A 33 1.82 16.24 -5.51
N PHE A 34 2.11 16.62 -4.28
CA PHE A 34 2.25 15.72 -3.15
C PHE A 34 0.97 15.72 -2.32
N VAL A 35 0.57 14.54 -1.87
CA VAL A 35 -0.53 14.32 -0.95
C VAL A 35 -0.12 13.31 0.12
N ASP A 36 -0.43 13.59 1.39
CA ASP A 36 -0.23 12.62 2.46
C ASP A 36 -1.13 11.39 2.24
N THR A 37 -0.69 10.23 2.75
CA THR A 37 -1.40 8.95 2.57
C THR A 37 -2.73 8.87 3.32
N ASP A 38 -2.99 9.80 4.23
CA ASP A 38 -4.26 9.98 4.92
C ASP A 38 -5.15 11.03 4.26
N THR A 39 -4.96 11.29 2.97
CA THR A 39 -5.82 12.18 2.18
C THR A 39 -6.67 11.42 1.15
N VAL A 40 -7.82 11.99 0.79
CA VAL A 40 -8.74 11.44 -0.22
C VAL A 40 -9.15 12.54 -1.19
N PHE A 41 -9.11 12.26 -2.49
CA PHE A 41 -9.61 13.16 -3.53
C PHE A 41 -11.13 13.05 -3.65
N GLY A 42 -11.81 14.19 -3.55
CA GLY A 42 -13.23 14.33 -3.87
C GLY A 42 -13.49 14.74 -5.32
N GLU A 43 -12.50 15.35 -5.99
CA GLU A 43 -12.61 15.78 -7.39
C GLU A 43 -11.25 15.79 -8.10
N ALA A 44 -11.26 15.97 -9.42
CA ALA A 44 -10.05 16.16 -10.21
C ALA A 44 -9.41 17.53 -9.93
N ILE A 45 -8.08 17.58 -9.88
CA ILE A 45 -7.33 18.78 -9.51
C ILE A 45 -6.59 19.35 -10.71
N ASP A 46 -6.78 20.65 -10.97
CA ASP A 46 -5.94 21.41 -11.88
C ASP A 46 -4.72 21.99 -11.13
N MET A 47 -3.57 21.31 -11.25
CA MET A 47 -2.35 21.70 -10.56
C MET A 47 -1.78 23.05 -11.03
N GLU A 48 -1.99 23.41 -12.30
CA GLU A 48 -1.52 24.67 -12.88
C GLU A 48 -2.32 25.83 -12.29
N GLU A 49 -3.64 25.69 -12.19
CA GLU A 49 -4.50 26.66 -11.52
C GLU A 49 -4.18 26.77 -10.01
N LEU A 50 -3.99 25.62 -9.34
CA LEU A 50 -3.64 25.60 -7.93
C LEU A 50 -2.37 26.37 -7.64
N LEU A 51 -1.32 26.17 -8.45
CA LEU A 51 -0.05 26.84 -8.27
C LEU A 51 -0.09 28.31 -8.73
N GLY A 52 -0.68 28.59 -9.89
CA GLY A 52 -0.62 29.89 -10.54
C GLY A 52 0.82 30.36 -10.76
N ASP A 53 1.10 31.62 -10.43
CA ASP A 53 2.43 32.22 -10.58
C ASP A 53 3.36 31.98 -9.37
N ALA A 54 2.93 31.20 -8.38
CA ALA A 54 3.72 30.91 -7.18
C ALA A 54 4.79 29.84 -7.45
N ASP A 55 5.77 29.74 -6.54
CA ASP A 55 6.81 28.72 -6.61
C ASP A 55 6.33 27.43 -5.90
N LEU A 56 5.47 27.57 -4.89
CA LEU A 56 4.88 26.52 -4.08
C LEU A 56 3.43 26.89 -3.70
N ALA A 57 2.54 25.92 -3.58
CA ALA A 57 1.19 26.12 -3.06
C ALA A 57 0.85 25.06 -2.01
N MET A 58 0.28 25.49 -0.87
CA MET A 58 -0.06 24.64 0.28
C MET A 58 -1.28 25.17 1.03
N GLY A 59 -2.01 24.27 1.69
CA GLY A 59 -3.07 24.65 2.62
C GLY A 59 -2.53 25.33 3.88
N LEU A 60 -3.26 26.31 4.40
CA LEU A 60 -3.01 26.79 5.77
C LEU A 60 -3.44 25.73 6.78
N ASP A 61 -2.74 25.67 7.90
CA ASP A 61 -3.13 24.85 9.04
C ASP A 61 -4.49 25.30 9.61
N ALA A 62 -5.14 24.42 10.39
CA ALA A 62 -6.37 24.75 11.09
C ALA A 62 -6.22 26.01 11.95
N ASP A 63 -5.04 26.18 12.58
CA ASP A 63 -4.60 27.43 13.18
C ASP A 63 -3.60 28.14 12.23
N PRO A 64 -4.07 29.08 11.38
CA PRO A 64 -3.24 29.64 10.29
C PRO A 64 -2.12 30.58 10.76
N GLN A 65 -2.00 30.82 12.07
CA GLN A 65 -0.95 31.65 12.66
C GLN A 65 0.01 30.78 13.45
N LEU A 66 1.30 30.88 13.13
CA LEU A 66 2.36 30.03 13.69
C LEU A 66 2.36 30.03 15.22
N GLY A 67 2.19 31.20 15.85
CA GLY A 67 2.13 31.31 17.31
C GLY A 67 1.06 30.45 17.96
N ARG A 68 -0.11 30.30 17.33
CA ARG A 68 -1.19 29.45 17.85
C ARG A 68 -0.96 27.99 17.49
N GLY A 69 -0.73 27.70 16.22
CA GLY A 69 -0.56 26.32 15.74
C GLY A 69 0.65 25.61 16.36
N ALA A 70 1.80 26.28 16.46
CA ALA A 70 3.01 25.69 17.06
C ALA A 70 2.80 25.30 18.54
N ARG A 71 2.02 26.08 19.29
CA ARG A 71 1.73 25.79 20.70
C ARG A 71 0.75 24.64 20.89
N VAL A 72 -0.12 24.37 19.91
CA VAL A 72 -0.99 23.17 19.91
C VAL A 72 -0.13 21.90 19.91
N PHE A 73 1.00 21.89 19.19
CA PHE A 73 1.89 20.73 19.13
C PHE A 73 2.52 20.36 20.48
N LEU A 74 2.65 21.31 21.41
CA LEU A 74 3.15 21.04 22.77
C LEU A 74 2.24 20.11 23.57
N LYS A 75 0.97 19.97 23.17
CA LYS A 75 0.02 19.03 23.78
C LYS A 75 0.29 17.58 23.41
N TYR A 76 1.13 17.31 22.40
CA TYR A 76 1.40 15.99 21.85
C TYR A 76 2.87 15.60 22.09
N PRO A 77 3.17 14.84 23.18
CA PRO A 77 4.53 14.37 23.45
C PRO A 77 5.11 13.64 22.24
N GLY A 78 6.27 14.12 21.76
CA GLY A 78 6.98 13.56 20.60
C GLY A 78 6.81 14.36 19.31
N PHE A 79 5.82 15.23 19.19
CA PHE A 79 5.63 16.08 18.00
C PHE A 79 6.56 17.29 17.99
N THR A 80 6.81 17.89 19.15
CA THR A 80 7.71 19.04 19.29
C THR A 80 8.30 19.13 20.72
N SER A 81 9.16 20.12 20.97
CA SER A 81 9.61 20.55 22.30
C SER A 81 9.37 22.05 22.47
N ALA A 82 9.34 22.54 23.71
CA ALA A 82 9.25 23.99 23.97
C ALA A 82 10.41 24.76 23.30
N ALA A 83 11.62 24.22 23.38
CA ALA A 83 12.80 24.82 22.74
C ALA A 83 12.65 24.94 21.21
N GLU A 84 12.09 23.92 20.54
CA GLU A 84 11.86 23.99 19.09
C GLU A 84 10.80 25.04 18.73
N VAL A 85 9.72 25.12 19.51
CA VAL A 85 8.68 26.14 19.33
C VAL A 85 9.26 27.53 19.53
N ASP A 86 9.99 27.76 20.62
CA ASP A 86 10.59 29.06 20.93
C ASP A 86 11.61 29.50 19.86
N GLU A 87 12.50 28.61 19.40
CA GLU A 87 13.41 28.93 18.27
C GLU A 87 12.61 29.33 17.02
N THR A 88 11.57 28.56 16.70
CA THR A 88 10.77 28.78 15.49
C THR A 88 10.01 30.11 15.56
N LEU A 89 9.43 30.44 16.72
CA LEU A 89 8.71 31.71 16.92
C LEU A 89 9.66 32.91 16.96
N ASN A 90 10.85 32.77 17.54
CA ASN A 90 11.86 33.83 17.53
C ASN A 90 12.38 34.11 16.11
N LEU A 91 12.50 33.07 15.27
CA LEU A 91 12.94 33.22 13.88
C LEU A 91 11.85 33.81 12.98
N CYS A 92 10.63 33.29 13.07
CA CYS A 92 9.58 33.58 12.08
C CYS A 92 8.58 34.65 12.53
N GLY A 93 8.45 34.87 13.85
CA GLY A 93 7.41 35.69 14.45
C GLY A 93 6.09 34.94 14.63
N GLU A 94 5.29 35.34 15.64
CA GLU A 94 4.04 34.66 15.98
C GLU A 94 2.95 34.76 14.91
N THR A 95 2.98 35.83 14.11
CA THR A 95 1.99 36.11 13.07
C THR A 95 2.34 35.47 11.74
N PHE A 96 3.48 34.76 11.64
CA PHE A 96 3.88 34.08 10.42
C PHE A 96 2.79 33.08 9.98
N PRO A 97 2.47 32.99 8.67
CA PRO A 97 1.51 32.02 8.18
C PRO A 97 1.94 30.58 8.48
N PHE A 98 1.06 29.79 9.09
CA PHE A 98 1.31 28.39 9.38
C PHE A 98 0.65 27.50 8.34
N PHE A 99 1.47 26.78 7.57
CA PHE A 99 1.02 25.91 6.50
C PHE A 99 0.98 24.44 6.96
N ASN A 100 0.01 23.70 6.44
CA ASN A 100 -0.07 22.25 6.57
C ASN A 100 0.54 21.62 5.31
N SER A 101 1.49 20.70 5.50
CA SER A 101 2.28 20.05 4.45
C SER A 101 1.61 18.81 3.85
N GLY A 102 0.36 18.51 4.22
CA GLY A 102 -0.37 17.33 3.76
C GLY A 102 -0.77 17.39 2.29
N VAL A 103 -0.83 18.59 1.71
CA VAL A 103 -1.02 18.80 0.27
C VAL A 103 -0.08 19.91 -0.19
N MET A 104 0.77 19.61 -1.17
CA MET A 104 1.74 20.56 -1.72
C MET A 104 1.78 20.48 -3.24
N VAL A 105 1.79 21.63 -3.92
CA VAL A 105 2.01 21.72 -5.37
C VAL A 105 3.21 22.60 -5.66
N TRP A 106 4.14 22.16 -6.51
CA TRP A 106 5.32 22.96 -6.88
C TRP A 106 5.84 22.65 -8.27
N ARG A 107 6.62 23.58 -8.83
CA ARG A 107 7.42 23.35 -10.04
C ARG A 107 8.85 22.96 -9.72
N GLN A 108 9.50 22.19 -10.59
CA GLN A 108 10.93 21.89 -10.53
C GLN A 108 11.76 23.13 -10.90
N THR A 109 12.14 23.90 -9.89
CA THR A 109 13.03 25.06 -10.03
C THR A 109 14.17 25.03 -9.01
N GLU A 110 15.22 25.81 -9.24
CA GLU A 110 16.31 25.96 -8.27
C GLU A 110 15.85 26.60 -6.95
N LYS A 111 14.83 27.48 -6.99
CA LYS A 111 14.24 28.05 -5.78
C LYS A 111 13.53 27.00 -4.93
N THR A 112 12.73 26.15 -5.57
CA THR A 112 12.05 25.04 -4.89
C THR A 112 13.05 24.00 -4.40
N ARG A 113 14.11 23.71 -5.15
CA ARG A 113 15.22 22.83 -4.72
C ARG A 113 15.82 23.36 -3.40
N ALA A 114 16.24 24.62 -3.40
CA ALA A 114 16.85 25.26 -2.23
C ALA A 114 15.89 25.27 -1.03
N PHE A 115 14.58 25.45 -1.27
CA PHE A 115 13.57 25.33 -0.21
C PHE A 115 13.50 23.92 0.39
N PHE A 116 13.43 22.86 -0.43
CA PHE A 116 13.37 21.49 0.08
C PHE A 116 14.66 21.09 0.81
N GLU A 117 15.83 21.48 0.28
CA GLU A 117 17.11 21.30 0.96
C GLU A 117 17.11 21.98 2.33
N ARG A 118 16.63 23.24 2.39
CA ARG A 118 16.51 23.99 3.64
C ARG A 118 15.53 23.34 4.61
N TRP A 119 14.39 22.86 4.13
CA TRP A 119 13.39 22.16 4.94
C TRP A 119 13.95 20.89 5.56
N HIS A 120 14.67 20.09 4.78
CA HIS A 120 15.33 18.89 5.28
C HIS A 120 16.39 19.19 6.35
N LEU A 121 17.22 20.22 6.13
CA LEU A 121 18.21 20.67 7.12
C LEU A 121 17.56 21.13 8.43
N GLU A 122 16.49 21.93 8.34
CA GLU A 122 15.74 22.40 9.51
C GLU A 122 15.04 21.27 10.26
N TRP A 123 14.56 20.24 9.55
CA TRP A 123 13.99 19.05 10.17
C TRP A 123 15.07 18.21 10.85
N CYS A 124 16.26 18.05 10.23
CA CYS A 124 17.36 17.29 10.79
C CYS A 124 17.84 17.77 12.16
N LYS A 125 17.64 19.05 12.51
CA LYS A 125 17.97 19.61 13.83
C LYS A 125 17.21 18.92 14.97
N TYR A 126 15.93 18.62 14.76
CA TYR A 126 15.02 18.16 15.81
C TYR A 126 14.50 16.74 15.58
N ARG A 127 14.32 16.35 14.30
CA ARG A 127 13.79 15.05 13.84
C ARG A 127 12.45 14.69 14.49
N ARG A 128 11.58 15.70 14.60
CA ARG A 128 10.20 15.58 15.13
C ARG A 128 9.20 15.81 13.99
N ALA A 129 8.10 16.53 14.26
CA ALA A 129 7.16 16.95 13.22
C ALA A 129 7.86 17.81 12.15
N ASP A 130 7.44 17.68 10.91
CA ASP A 130 7.99 18.39 9.75
C ASP A 130 7.50 19.84 9.64
N GLN A 131 6.36 20.18 10.26
CA GLN A 131 5.67 21.46 10.06
C GLN A 131 6.38 22.67 10.70
N LEU A 132 7.07 22.50 11.83
CA LEU A 132 7.89 23.60 12.39
C LEU A 132 9.16 23.81 11.58
N ALA A 133 9.79 22.72 11.11
CA ALA A 133 10.90 22.80 10.17
C ALA A 133 10.47 23.47 8.85
N LEU A 134 9.25 23.21 8.39
CA LEU A 134 8.66 23.86 7.23
C LEU A 134 8.56 25.37 7.45
N ALA A 135 8.01 25.81 8.59
CA ALA A 135 7.91 27.23 8.90
C ALA A 135 9.28 27.93 8.90
N ARG A 136 10.31 27.31 9.51
CA ARG A 136 11.68 27.83 9.50
C ARG A 136 12.27 27.90 8.09
N ALA A 137 12.01 26.90 7.25
CA ALA A 137 12.47 26.90 5.86
C ALA A 137 11.79 27.98 5.01
N LEU A 138 10.47 28.13 5.14
CA LEU A 138 9.72 29.20 4.48
C LEU A 138 10.20 30.59 4.92
N CYS A 139 10.43 30.80 6.21
CA CYS A 139 10.92 32.07 6.73
C CYS A 139 12.35 32.40 6.27
N SER A 140 13.20 31.40 6.05
CA SER A 140 14.62 31.59 5.70
C SER A 140 14.89 31.51 4.20
N THR A 141 13.86 31.33 3.38
CA THR A 141 13.98 31.29 1.91
C THR A 141 13.09 32.35 1.27
N ASN A 142 13.43 32.77 0.05
CA ASN A 142 12.63 33.73 -0.71
C ASN A 142 11.63 33.03 -1.65
N ILE A 143 11.04 31.92 -1.19
CA ILE A 143 10.07 31.15 -1.97
C ILE A 143 8.69 31.80 -1.89
N ARG A 144 8.03 31.98 -3.04
CA ARG A 144 6.66 32.52 -3.07
C ARG A 144 5.67 31.39 -2.85
N VAL A 145 4.93 31.46 -1.74
CA VAL A 145 3.92 30.48 -1.39
C VAL A 145 2.52 31.03 -1.62
N LYS A 146 1.69 30.30 -2.37
CA LYS A 146 0.26 30.54 -2.47
C LYS A 146 -0.47 29.71 -1.42
N ALA A 147 -1.26 30.36 -0.58
CA ALA A 147 -2.18 29.66 0.31
C ALA A 147 -3.33 29.07 -0.52
N LEU A 148 -3.53 27.76 -0.39
CA LEU A 148 -4.66 27.07 -1.01
C LEU A 148 -5.94 27.34 -0.24
N ASP A 149 -7.06 27.32 -0.96
CA ASP A 149 -8.38 27.27 -0.32
C ASP A 149 -8.49 26.03 0.57
N LYS A 150 -9.22 26.16 1.69
CA LYS A 150 -9.40 25.07 2.65
C LYS A 150 -9.96 23.80 2.03
N ARG A 151 -10.66 23.86 0.88
CA ARG A 151 -11.16 22.69 0.16
C ARG A 151 -10.06 21.74 -0.34
N PHE A 152 -8.82 22.22 -0.48
CA PHE A 152 -7.71 21.43 -1.02
C PHE A 152 -6.83 20.80 0.06
N ASN A 153 -7.13 21.03 1.35
CA ASN A 153 -6.48 20.36 2.46
C ASN A 153 -7.40 20.42 3.69
N PHE A 154 -8.62 19.89 3.56
CA PHE A 154 -9.66 20.08 4.56
C PHE A 154 -9.52 19.06 5.70
N PRO A 155 -9.23 19.48 6.94
CA PRO A 155 -9.11 18.56 8.05
C PRO A 155 -10.49 17.98 8.42
N VAL A 156 -10.70 16.70 8.14
CA VAL A 156 -11.90 15.97 8.57
C VAL A 156 -11.66 15.48 9.98
N LEU A 157 -12.62 15.72 10.89
CA LEU A 157 -12.51 15.30 12.29
C LEU A 157 -13.56 14.27 12.73
N SER A 158 -14.70 14.14 12.03
CA SER A 158 -15.72 13.06 12.14
C SER A 158 -17.08 13.48 11.60
N LYS A 159 -17.53 14.70 11.94
CA LYS A 159 -18.94 15.12 11.76
C LYS A 159 -19.21 15.98 10.52
N ASP A 160 -18.16 16.36 9.80
CA ASP A 160 -18.21 17.38 8.75
C ASP A 160 -17.91 16.82 7.35
N LEU A 161 -18.17 15.53 7.10
CA LEU A 161 -18.09 14.99 5.73
C LEU A 161 -19.22 15.54 4.88
N VAL A 162 -18.98 16.73 4.35
CA VAL A 162 -19.70 17.30 3.22
C VAL A 162 -18.90 16.93 1.98
N TYR A 163 -19.53 16.29 1.00
CA TYR A 163 -18.92 15.85 -0.27
C TYR A 163 -18.63 17.00 -1.24
N ASP A 164 -18.23 18.18 -0.73
CA ASP A 164 -18.00 19.39 -1.50
C ASP A 164 -16.52 19.85 -1.47
N LYS A 165 -15.61 19.02 -0.98
CA LYS A 165 -14.18 19.33 -0.87
C LYS A 165 -13.39 18.61 -1.95
N ALA A 166 -12.30 19.25 -2.37
CA ALA A 166 -11.43 18.74 -3.39
C ALA A 166 -10.51 17.64 -2.86
N ILE A 167 -9.93 17.87 -1.67
CA ILE A 167 -9.06 16.94 -0.97
C ILE A 167 -9.39 16.98 0.53
N TYR A 168 -9.75 15.81 1.05
CA TYR A 168 -10.03 15.58 2.47
C TYR A 168 -8.76 15.11 3.16
N HIS A 169 -8.38 15.72 4.28
CA HIS A 169 -7.26 15.30 5.13
C HIS A 169 -7.78 14.63 6.40
N LEU A 170 -7.56 13.33 6.53
CA LEU A 170 -8.16 12.50 7.59
C LEU A 170 -7.29 12.53 8.87
N ILE A 171 -7.42 13.59 9.67
CA ILE A 171 -6.61 13.82 10.90
C ILE A 171 -6.79 12.72 11.97
N PHE A 172 -7.84 11.92 11.86
CA PHE A 172 -8.00 10.66 12.60
C PHE A 172 -8.37 9.55 11.63
N LYS A 173 -7.47 9.25 10.68
CA LYS A 173 -7.71 8.28 9.59
C LYS A 173 -8.48 7.06 10.07
N GLU A 174 -8.11 6.52 11.22
CA GLU A 174 -8.76 5.33 11.76
C GLU A 174 -10.21 5.53 12.14
N ARG A 175 -10.46 6.54 12.95
CA ARG A 175 -11.79 6.84 13.44
C ARG A 175 -12.71 7.31 12.30
N ILE A 176 -12.23 8.20 11.45
CA ILE A 176 -13.04 8.78 10.37
C ILE A 176 -13.38 7.69 9.38
N ALA A 177 -12.40 6.89 8.98
CA ALA A 177 -12.66 5.77 8.12
C ALA A 177 -13.73 4.84 8.77
N LYS A 178 -13.72 4.61 10.11
CA LYS A 178 -14.73 3.77 10.80
C LYS A 178 -16.12 4.35 10.63
N GLU A 179 -16.22 5.65 10.83
CA GLU A 179 -17.47 6.38 10.77
C GLU A 179 -18.02 6.48 9.33
N VAL A 180 -17.17 6.51 8.30
CA VAL A 180 -17.61 6.58 6.89
C VAL A 180 -17.62 5.24 6.16
N GLY A 181 -17.41 4.13 6.88
CA GLY A 181 -17.33 2.80 6.28
C GLY A 181 -16.15 2.59 5.32
N LEU A 182 -15.17 3.49 5.34
CA LEU A 182 -13.90 3.36 4.61
C LEU A 182 -12.80 2.73 5.48
N TRP A 183 -13.02 2.60 6.79
CA TRP A 183 -12.12 1.89 7.67
C TRP A 183 -12.34 0.44 7.43
N ARG A 184 -11.44 -0.03 6.61
CA ARG A 184 -11.00 -1.39 6.64
C ARG A 184 -9.89 -1.27 7.67
N PRO A 185 -10.10 -1.70 8.93
CA PRO A 185 -8.96 -1.85 9.81
C PRO A 185 -7.96 -2.59 8.95
N GLU A 186 -6.75 -2.06 8.85
CA GLU A 186 -5.62 -2.94 8.67
C GLU A 186 -5.90 -4.08 9.63
N PHE A 187 -6.29 -5.22 9.05
CA PHE A 187 -6.28 -6.53 9.64
C PHE A 187 -6.80 -6.49 11.08
N ASP A 188 -8.08 -6.84 11.35
CA ASP A 188 -8.46 -7.04 12.76
C ASP A 188 -7.36 -7.86 13.46
N GLY A 189 -7.11 -7.67 14.75
CA GLY A 189 -5.89 -8.24 15.37
C GLY A 189 -5.66 -9.73 15.10
N LEU A 190 -6.68 -10.47 14.63
CA LEU A 190 -6.59 -11.82 14.09
C LEU A 190 -5.85 -11.88 12.74
N MET A 191 -6.19 -11.06 11.74
CA MET A 191 -5.49 -11.05 10.44
C MET A 191 -4.05 -10.54 10.59
N ASP A 192 -3.78 -9.61 11.50
CA ASP A 192 -2.43 -9.11 11.80
C ASP A 192 -1.61 -10.16 12.57
N ALA A 193 -2.23 -10.89 13.51
CA ALA A 193 -1.59 -12.01 14.19
C ALA A 193 -1.33 -13.18 13.23
N ALA A 194 -2.26 -13.46 12.32
CA ALA A 194 -2.12 -14.47 11.29
C ALA A 194 -0.99 -14.11 10.32
N LEU A 195 -0.98 -12.86 9.83
CA LEU A 195 0.08 -12.34 8.96
C LEU A 195 1.43 -12.34 9.69
N SER A 196 1.51 -11.82 10.91
CA SER A 196 2.74 -11.82 11.73
C SER A 196 3.30 -13.22 11.95
N LYS A 197 2.43 -14.21 12.19
CA LYS A 197 2.82 -15.62 12.33
C LYS A 197 3.35 -16.20 11.02
N ILE A 198 2.79 -15.82 9.89
CA ILE A 198 3.25 -16.24 8.56
C ILE A 198 4.60 -15.60 8.22
N LEU A 199 4.73 -14.29 8.47
CA LEU A 199 5.96 -13.55 8.19
C LEU A 199 7.13 -14.01 9.07
N SER A 200 6.87 -14.40 10.32
CA SER A 200 7.90 -14.95 11.20
C SER A 200 8.42 -16.31 10.73
N ASN A 201 7.61 -17.08 10.00
CA ASN A 201 8.03 -18.32 9.35
C ASN A 201 8.85 -18.10 8.07
N GLY A 202 8.98 -16.84 7.61
CA GLY A 202 9.84 -16.47 6.47
C GLY A 202 9.41 -17.08 5.15
N VAL A 203 8.13 -17.41 5.00
CA VAL A 203 7.63 -18.19 3.85
C VAL A 203 7.61 -17.34 2.58
N ARG A 204 7.07 -16.10 2.64
CA ARG A 204 6.98 -15.15 1.51
C ARG A 204 7.11 -13.69 1.97
N ALA A 205 7.24 -12.78 1.00
CA ALA A 205 7.29 -11.35 1.25
C ALA A 205 5.93 -10.81 1.71
N GLU A 206 5.95 -9.88 2.66
CA GLU A 206 4.75 -9.28 3.27
C GLU A 206 3.83 -8.64 2.24
N ASN A 207 4.40 -7.91 1.29
CA ASN A 207 3.65 -7.22 0.25
C ASN A 207 2.87 -8.19 -0.66
N HIS A 208 3.28 -9.47 -0.78
CA HIS A 208 2.48 -10.47 -1.49
C HIS A 208 1.22 -10.85 -0.74
N TYR A 209 1.35 -11.14 0.55
CA TYR A 209 0.20 -11.48 1.41
C TYR A 209 -0.78 -10.33 1.51
N LEU A 210 -0.27 -9.10 1.71
CA LEU A 210 -1.11 -7.91 1.74
C LEU A 210 -1.87 -7.74 0.42
N HIS A 211 -1.19 -7.91 -0.72
CA HIS A 211 -1.81 -7.76 -2.03
C HIS A 211 -2.94 -8.77 -2.29
N ILE A 212 -2.66 -10.06 -2.08
CA ILE A 212 -3.64 -11.13 -2.30
C ILE A 212 -4.78 -11.03 -1.29
N GLY A 213 -4.44 -10.89 -0.01
CA GLY A 213 -5.39 -10.80 1.09
C GLY A 213 -6.35 -9.62 0.92
N GLN A 214 -5.84 -8.43 0.58
CA GLN A 214 -6.68 -7.26 0.28
C GLN A 214 -7.59 -7.50 -0.92
N THR A 215 -7.10 -8.17 -1.97
CA THR A 215 -7.92 -8.43 -3.16
C THR A 215 -9.13 -9.30 -2.81
N ILE A 216 -8.93 -10.38 -2.06
CA ILE A 216 -9.98 -11.31 -1.65
C ILE A 216 -10.92 -10.66 -0.62
N TYR A 217 -10.35 -10.03 0.41
CA TYR A 217 -11.10 -9.37 1.48
C TYR A 217 -11.99 -8.23 0.96
N ASN A 218 -11.55 -7.53 -0.09
CA ASN A 218 -12.32 -6.46 -0.72
C ASN A 218 -13.44 -6.96 -1.64
N ASP A 219 -13.60 -8.28 -1.79
CA ASP A 219 -14.65 -8.94 -2.58
C ASP A 219 -15.45 -9.91 -1.68
N PRO A 220 -16.33 -9.39 -0.81
CA PRO A 220 -17.03 -10.19 0.20
C PRO A 220 -17.85 -11.33 -0.42
N GLY A 221 -17.78 -12.51 0.20
CA GLY A 221 -18.45 -13.72 -0.28
C GLY A 221 -17.74 -14.40 -1.45
N SER A 222 -16.61 -13.89 -1.91
CA SER A 222 -15.80 -14.55 -2.92
C SER A 222 -15.33 -15.93 -2.46
N SER A 223 -15.33 -16.87 -3.40
CA SER A 223 -14.84 -18.23 -3.20
C SER A 223 -13.37 -18.32 -3.58
N THR A 224 -12.55 -18.90 -2.69
CA THR A 224 -11.10 -19.00 -2.89
C THR A 224 -10.62 -20.44 -2.82
N LEU A 225 -9.84 -20.85 -3.82
CA LEU A 225 -9.09 -22.10 -3.81
C LEU A 225 -7.62 -21.81 -3.50
N VAL A 226 -7.05 -22.47 -2.49
CA VAL A 226 -5.64 -22.34 -2.12
C VAL A 226 -4.93 -23.67 -2.31
N VAL A 227 -3.94 -23.69 -3.20
CA VAL A 227 -3.17 -24.90 -3.53
C VAL A 227 -1.80 -24.87 -2.87
N CYS A 228 -1.52 -25.92 -2.11
CA CYS A 228 -0.36 -26.14 -1.25
C CYS A 228 -0.09 -24.94 -0.33
N PRO A 229 -1.02 -24.62 0.59
CA PRO A 229 -0.78 -23.63 1.63
C PRO A 229 0.46 -24.00 2.45
N ALA A 230 1.16 -23.00 2.93
CA ALA A 230 2.45 -23.14 3.60
C ALA A 230 2.34 -22.81 5.10
N GLY A 231 1.27 -23.31 5.74
CA GLY A 231 0.92 -22.94 7.11
C GLY A 231 0.20 -21.59 7.23
N ASP A 232 -0.33 -21.07 6.12
CA ASP A 232 -1.03 -19.80 5.98
C ASP A 232 -2.56 -19.94 5.82
N GLU A 233 -3.11 -21.12 6.14
CA GLU A 233 -4.53 -21.45 5.94
C GLU A 233 -5.45 -20.53 6.73
N ALA A 234 -5.09 -20.21 7.97
CA ALA A 234 -5.87 -19.31 8.82
C ALA A 234 -5.99 -17.90 8.21
N PHE A 235 -4.92 -17.40 7.56
CA PHE A 235 -4.94 -16.09 6.91
C PHE A 235 -5.84 -16.09 5.68
N TRP A 236 -5.74 -17.11 4.83
CA TRP A 236 -6.59 -17.22 3.65
C TRP A 236 -8.06 -17.45 4.00
N SER A 237 -8.33 -18.31 5.00
CA SER A 237 -9.68 -18.50 5.52
C SER A 237 -10.26 -17.20 6.04
N TYR A 238 -9.47 -16.38 6.75
CA TYR A 238 -9.92 -15.09 7.22
C TYR A 238 -10.25 -14.15 6.06
N CYS A 239 -9.33 -14.02 5.09
CA CYS A 239 -9.51 -13.12 3.95
C CYS A 239 -10.77 -13.46 3.14
N ALA A 240 -11.10 -14.74 3.01
CA ALA A 240 -12.25 -15.24 2.26
C ALA A 240 -13.52 -15.44 3.12
N ASP A 241 -13.55 -14.95 4.37
CA ASP A 241 -14.69 -15.12 5.30
C ASP A 241 -15.15 -16.59 5.45
N GLY A 242 -14.18 -17.50 5.53
CA GLY A 242 -14.41 -18.95 5.61
C GLY A 242 -14.82 -19.62 4.28
N ASN A 243 -14.91 -18.88 3.17
CA ASN A 243 -15.22 -19.45 1.86
C ASN A 243 -13.95 -19.92 1.12
N CYS A 244 -13.15 -20.74 1.81
CA CYS A 244 -11.89 -21.27 1.31
C CYS A 244 -11.95 -22.79 1.11
N VAL A 245 -11.32 -23.26 0.04
CA VAL A 245 -11.01 -24.67 -0.19
C VAL A 245 -9.50 -24.83 -0.27
N PHE A 246 -8.94 -25.77 0.49
CA PHE A 246 -7.50 -26.03 0.53
C PHE A 246 -7.15 -27.34 -0.17
N VAL A 247 -6.13 -27.33 -1.02
CA VAL A 247 -5.56 -28.56 -1.59
C VAL A 247 -4.14 -28.73 -1.09
N THR A 248 -3.83 -29.80 -0.38
CA THR A 248 -2.52 -29.99 0.25
C THR A 248 -1.82 -31.27 -0.21
N GLU A 249 -0.49 -31.26 -0.05
CA GLU A 249 0.36 -32.42 -0.32
C GLU A 249 0.66 -33.16 0.99
N GLY A 250 0.37 -34.46 1.07
CA GLY A 250 1.01 -35.34 2.06
C GLY A 250 0.29 -35.61 3.40
N GLY A 251 -1.05 -35.69 3.43
CA GLY A 251 -1.80 -36.25 4.57
C GLY A 251 -1.92 -35.37 5.81
N GLY A 252 -1.43 -34.13 5.76
CA GLY A 252 -1.63 -33.14 6.81
C GLY A 252 -3.03 -32.53 6.73
N SER A 253 -3.77 -32.52 7.85
CA SER A 253 -5.05 -31.81 7.96
C SER A 253 -4.81 -30.30 7.90
N ALA A 254 -5.02 -29.70 6.73
CA ALA A 254 -4.84 -28.26 6.52
C ALA A 254 -6.13 -27.45 6.77
N GLY A 255 -7.20 -28.09 7.21
CA GLY A 255 -8.43 -27.38 7.56
C GLY A 255 -8.32 -26.74 8.94
N GLY A 256 -8.29 -25.40 9.00
CA GLY A 256 -8.84 -24.72 10.17
C GLY A 256 -10.33 -25.06 10.32
N ASP A 257 -10.87 -24.95 11.53
CA ASP A 257 -12.25 -25.35 11.87
C ASP A 257 -13.27 -24.87 10.83
N GLY A 258 -13.75 -25.78 9.97
CA GLY A 258 -14.87 -25.55 9.04
C GLY A 258 -14.54 -25.43 7.55
N ASN A 259 -13.28 -25.28 7.13
CA ASN A 259 -12.95 -25.20 5.69
C ASN A 259 -12.82 -26.59 5.05
N GLU A 260 -13.21 -26.67 3.79
CA GLU A 260 -13.05 -27.87 2.97
C GLU A 260 -11.58 -28.08 2.60
N SER A 261 -11.06 -29.30 2.76
CA SER A 261 -9.67 -29.63 2.45
C SER A 261 -9.56 -30.94 1.68
N HIS A 262 -8.78 -30.92 0.59
CA HIS A 262 -8.50 -32.05 -0.29
C HIS A 262 -7.03 -32.41 -0.25
N GLN A 263 -6.73 -33.70 -0.29
CA GLN A 263 -5.36 -34.20 -0.41
C GLN A 263 -5.07 -34.51 -1.86
N TYR A 264 -3.88 -34.11 -2.34
CA TYR A 264 -3.45 -34.43 -3.69
C TYR A 264 -1.96 -34.78 -3.74
N ASP A 265 -1.63 -35.86 -4.45
CA ASP A 265 -0.26 -36.27 -4.69
C ASP A 265 0.27 -35.62 -5.98
N PHE A 266 1.11 -34.59 -5.81
CA PHE A 266 1.71 -33.86 -6.91
C PHE A 266 2.95 -34.56 -7.50
N LYS A 267 3.44 -35.65 -6.91
CA LYS A 267 4.74 -36.25 -7.25
C LYS A 267 4.79 -37.03 -8.56
N SER A 268 3.67 -37.21 -9.27
CA SER A 268 3.56 -38.30 -10.24
C SER A 268 3.21 -37.95 -11.69
N LYS A 269 3.08 -36.67 -12.10
CA LYS A 269 2.56 -36.37 -13.45
C LYS A 269 3.22 -35.15 -14.13
N VAL A 270 4.06 -35.39 -15.15
CA VAL A 270 4.65 -34.37 -16.05
C VAL A 270 4.43 -34.76 -17.52
N GLY A 271 3.74 -33.95 -18.34
CA GLY A 271 3.71 -34.17 -19.79
C GLY A 271 2.47 -33.68 -20.54
N GLU A 272 2.35 -34.05 -21.83
CA GLU A 272 1.32 -33.59 -22.79
C GLU A 272 -0.14 -33.92 -22.43
N TRP A 273 -0.39 -34.68 -21.37
CA TRP A 273 -1.73 -35.01 -20.85
C TRP A 273 -2.39 -33.88 -20.05
N LEU A 274 -1.81 -32.68 -20.01
CA LEU A 274 -2.29 -31.56 -19.19
C LEU A 274 -3.61 -30.93 -19.68
N SER A 275 -3.92 -31.01 -20.98
CA SER A 275 -5.27 -30.68 -21.47
C SER A 275 -6.34 -31.58 -20.83
N THR A 276 -5.97 -32.84 -20.57
CA THR A 276 -6.80 -33.86 -19.93
C THR A 276 -6.63 -33.94 -18.41
N VAL A 277 -5.87 -33.03 -17.78
CA VAL A 277 -5.74 -33.04 -16.32
C VAL A 277 -7.09 -32.73 -15.69
N GLU A 278 -7.64 -33.76 -15.05
CA GLU A 278 -8.82 -33.69 -14.24
C GLU A 278 -8.51 -32.94 -12.95
N VAL A 279 -9.47 -32.12 -12.53
CA VAL A 279 -9.47 -31.48 -11.22
C VAL A 279 -9.68 -32.59 -10.16
N PRO A 280 -9.09 -32.49 -8.95
CA PRO A 280 -9.25 -33.53 -7.93
C PRO A 280 -10.72 -33.82 -7.66
N ALA A 281 -11.04 -35.11 -7.45
CA ALA A 281 -12.38 -35.52 -7.07
C ALA A 281 -12.82 -34.76 -5.82
N GLY A 282 -14.01 -34.16 -5.87
CA GLY A 282 -14.55 -33.32 -4.79
C GLY A 282 -14.41 -31.81 -5.03
N ILE A 283 -13.63 -31.38 -6.03
CA ILE A 283 -13.60 -29.98 -6.47
C ILE A 283 -14.37 -29.88 -7.79
N ASP A 284 -15.68 -29.68 -7.69
CA ASP A 284 -16.63 -29.66 -8.81
C ASP A 284 -17.17 -28.26 -9.14
N ARG A 285 -16.60 -27.22 -8.50
CA ARG A 285 -17.01 -25.82 -8.66
C ARG A 285 -15.84 -24.93 -9.10
N SER A 286 -16.19 -23.85 -9.79
CA SER A 286 -15.27 -22.74 -10.09
C SER A 286 -15.20 -21.76 -8.92
N PHE A 287 -14.03 -21.14 -8.74
CA PHE A 287 -13.70 -20.21 -7.67
C PHE A 287 -13.50 -18.81 -8.22
N ASP A 288 -13.82 -17.78 -7.44
CA ASP A 288 -13.52 -16.40 -7.83
C ASP A 288 -12.02 -16.18 -7.91
N TYR A 289 -11.28 -16.67 -6.91
CA TYR A 289 -9.82 -16.57 -6.84
C TYR A 289 -9.16 -17.94 -6.67
N VAL A 290 -8.01 -18.12 -7.31
CA VAL A 290 -7.14 -19.29 -7.08
C VAL A 290 -5.74 -18.81 -6.69
N ILE A 291 -5.25 -19.26 -5.53
CA ILE A 291 -3.91 -18.99 -5.01
C ILE A 291 -3.05 -20.24 -5.17
N ILE A 292 -1.89 -20.10 -5.81
CA ILE A 292 -0.94 -21.20 -6.04
C ILE A 292 0.35 -20.94 -5.27
N SER A 293 0.43 -21.47 -4.04
CA SER A 293 1.60 -21.30 -3.17
C SER A 293 2.65 -22.40 -3.34
N GLY A 294 2.25 -23.58 -3.85
CA GLY A 294 3.12 -24.71 -4.15
C GLY A 294 2.42 -25.80 -4.99
N PRO A 295 3.03 -26.99 -5.13
CA PRO A 295 4.35 -27.37 -4.64
C PRO A 295 5.46 -26.72 -5.48
N LYS A 296 6.70 -26.70 -4.96
CA LYS A 296 7.83 -26.07 -5.68
C LYS A 296 8.16 -26.87 -6.93
N GLY A 297 8.24 -26.18 -8.07
CA GLY A 297 8.77 -26.74 -9.31
C GLY A 297 10.23 -26.32 -9.49
N PHE A 298 10.97 -27.15 -10.23
CA PHE A 298 12.34 -26.84 -10.61
C PHE A 298 12.63 -27.13 -12.08
N ASN A 299 11.96 -28.15 -12.67
CA ASN A 299 12.18 -28.59 -14.04
C ASN A 299 11.06 -29.56 -14.47
N SER A 300 11.17 -30.13 -15.67
CA SER A 300 10.25 -31.14 -16.18
C SER A 300 10.22 -32.43 -15.35
N ASP A 301 11.21 -32.74 -14.54
CA ASP A 301 11.18 -33.94 -13.68
C ASP A 301 10.55 -33.65 -12.30
N CYS A 302 10.39 -32.36 -11.97
CA CYS A 302 9.76 -31.86 -10.76
C CYS A 302 8.90 -30.64 -11.14
N PRO A 303 7.70 -30.90 -11.72
CA PRO A 303 6.93 -29.89 -12.44
C PRO A 303 6.29 -28.87 -11.50
N GLY A 304 6.24 -29.19 -10.20
CA GLY A 304 5.74 -28.34 -9.13
C GLY A 304 4.34 -27.82 -9.39
N ARG A 305 4.23 -26.52 -9.68
CA ARG A 305 2.98 -25.78 -9.86
C ARG A 305 2.26 -26.03 -11.18
N GLU A 306 2.82 -26.85 -12.07
CA GLU A 306 2.21 -27.08 -13.38
C GLU A 306 0.76 -27.58 -13.32
N ILE A 307 0.49 -28.61 -12.50
CA ILE A 307 -0.87 -29.12 -12.29
C ILE A 307 -1.79 -28.06 -11.65
N PRO A 308 -1.41 -27.41 -10.53
CA PRO A 308 -2.19 -26.30 -9.96
C PRO A 308 -2.51 -25.17 -10.96
N VAL A 309 -1.54 -24.78 -11.80
CA VAL A 309 -1.71 -23.71 -12.80
C VAL A 309 -2.71 -24.14 -13.86
N ALA A 310 -2.62 -25.38 -14.33
CA ALA A 310 -3.59 -25.94 -15.27
C ALA A 310 -5.00 -25.98 -14.66
N TRP A 311 -5.16 -26.36 -13.39
CA TRP A 311 -6.45 -26.29 -12.71
C TRP A 311 -6.96 -24.85 -12.58
N ALA A 312 -6.11 -23.91 -12.17
CA ALA A 312 -6.49 -22.51 -12.04
C ALA A 312 -7.01 -21.92 -13.36
N SER A 313 -6.46 -22.35 -14.51
CA SER A 313 -6.94 -21.94 -15.83
C SER A 313 -8.40 -22.37 -16.12
N LYS A 314 -8.86 -23.45 -15.48
CA LYS A 314 -10.23 -24.00 -15.63
C LYS A 314 -11.17 -23.50 -14.52
N LEU A 315 -10.63 -23.30 -13.32
CA LEU A 315 -11.41 -23.09 -12.10
C LEU A 315 -11.57 -21.61 -11.73
N ALA A 316 -10.64 -20.72 -12.10
CA ALA A 316 -10.68 -19.33 -11.69
C ALA A 316 -11.64 -18.49 -12.55
N LYS A 317 -12.54 -17.75 -11.91
CA LYS A 317 -13.49 -16.83 -12.55
C LYS A 317 -12.95 -15.41 -12.64
N LYS A 318 -12.32 -14.89 -11.58
CA LYS A 318 -11.88 -13.48 -11.47
C LYS A 318 -10.36 -13.33 -11.47
N GLY A 319 -9.63 -14.18 -10.75
CA GLY A 319 -8.18 -14.02 -10.64
C GLY A 319 -7.39 -15.27 -10.25
N VAL A 320 -6.12 -15.30 -10.67
CA VAL A 320 -5.12 -16.29 -10.27
C VAL A 320 -3.89 -15.58 -9.72
N PHE A 321 -3.38 -16.06 -8.58
CA PHE A 321 -2.18 -15.58 -7.92
C PHE A 321 -1.13 -16.68 -7.89
N VAL A 322 0.04 -16.46 -8.48
CA VAL A 322 1.10 -17.48 -8.57
C VAL A 322 2.40 -16.96 -7.98
N PHE A 323 2.87 -17.65 -6.93
CA PHE A 323 4.16 -17.36 -6.30
C PHE A 323 5.34 -17.96 -7.10
N ASP A 324 6.54 -17.39 -6.90
CA ASP A 324 7.79 -17.81 -7.54
C ASP A 324 7.80 -17.63 -9.08
N TYR A 325 7.07 -16.64 -9.62
CA TYR A 325 6.95 -16.42 -11.08
C TYR A 325 8.27 -16.02 -11.78
N ASN A 326 9.28 -15.61 -11.01
CA ASN A 326 10.62 -15.33 -11.52
C ASN A 326 11.39 -16.59 -11.91
N ARG A 327 10.91 -17.79 -11.52
CA ARG A 327 11.53 -19.05 -11.96
C ARG A 327 11.14 -19.33 -13.40
N GLN A 328 12.13 -19.76 -14.19
CA GLN A 328 11.96 -19.98 -15.63
C GLN A 328 10.84 -21.00 -15.93
N TRP A 329 10.78 -22.11 -15.20
CA TRP A 329 9.77 -23.14 -15.40
C TRP A 329 8.36 -22.65 -15.04
N GLU A 330 8.19 -22.07 -13.86
CA GLU A 330 6.91 -21.47 -13.44
C GLU A 330 6.40 -20.42 -14.43
N ARG A 331 7.29 -19.58 -14.95
CA ARG A 331 6.95 -18.58 -15.98
C ARG A 331 6.43 -19.25 -17.26
N GLN A 332 7.17 -20.22 -17.80
CA GLN A 332 6.77 -20.95 -19.01
C GLN A 332 5.40 -21.63 -18.86
N VAL A 333 5.17 -22.25 -17.70
CA VAL A 333 3.91 -22.90 -17.37
C VAL A 333 2.76 -21.88 -17.26
N CYS A 334 2.95 -20.78 -16.55
CA CYS A 334 1.95 -19.73 -16.45
C CYS A 334 1.62 -19.13 -17.81
N ASP A 335 2.63 -18.79 -18.61
CA ASP A 335 2.46 -18.21 -19.94
C ASP A 335 1.67 -19.16 -20.86
N ARG A 336 1.87 -20.48 -20.72
CA ARG A 336 1.14 -21.50 -21.48
C ARG A 336 -0.33 -21.61 -21.12
N TYR A 337 -0.69 -21.60 -19.82
CA TYR A 337 -2.06 -21.89 -19.36
C TYR A 337 -2.89 -20.66 -18.98
N LEU A 338 -2.23 -19.59 -18.54
CA LEU A 338 -2.85 -18.36 -18.06
C LEU A 338 -2.56 -17.16 -18.97
N GLY A 339 -1.57 -17.27 -19.87
CA GLY A 339 -1.08 -16.16 -20.68
C GLY A 339 -0.11 -15.28 -19.90
N ALA A 340 0.13 -14.05 -20.38
CA ALA A 340 0.96 -13.10 -19.66
C ALA A 340 0.25 -12.54 -18.41
N PRO A 341 0.95 -12.35 -17.28
CA PRO A 341 0.36 -11.72 -16.11
C PRO A 341 -0.01 -10.26 -16.40
N HIS A 342 -1.05 -9.77 -15.73
CA HIS A 342 -1.44 -8.36 -15.81
C HIS A 342 -0.40 -7.47 -15.14
N TYR A 343 0.16 -7.93 -14.04
CA TYR A 343 1.32 -7.33 -13.39
C TYR A 343 2.04 -8.35 -12.50
N VAL A 344 3.26 -8.00 -12.12
CA VAL A 344 4.11 -8.78 -11.22
C VAL A 344 4.42 -7.93 -10.00
N VAL A 345 4.16 -8.47 -8.81
CA VAL A 345 4.49 -7.83 -7.54
C VAL A 345 5.90 -8.29 -7.14
N PRO A 346 6.91 -7.40 -7.17
CA PRO A 346 8.27 -7.75 -6.78
C PRO A 346 8.32 -8.06 -5.29
N PRO A 347 9.24 -8.90 -4.81
CA PRO A 347 9.41 -9.10 -3.37
C PRO A 347 9.91 -7.81 -2.71
N VAL A 348 9.37 -7.47 -1.54
CA VAL A 348 9.95 -6.46 -0.64
C VAL A 348 10.55 -7.19 0.56
N GLY A 349 11.87 -7.10 0.74
CA GLY A 349 12.58 -7.70 1.88
C GLY A 349 13.39 -8.96 1.53
N ARG A 350 13.40 -9.97 2.41
CA ARG A 350 14.14 -11.22 2.19
C ARG A 350 13.35 -12.17 1.28
N GLY A 351 13.97 -12.57 0.17
CA GLY A 351 13.46 -13.59 -0.74
C GLY A 351 13.37 -13.07 -2.18
N ASP A 352 13.69 -13.94 -3.14
CA ASP A 352 13.74 -13.56 -4.56
C ASP A 352 12.43 -13.88 -5.29
N ALA A 353 11.38 -14.34 -4.61
CA ALA A 353 10.16 -14.80 -5.26
C ALA A 353 9.35 -13.62 -5.82
N GLU A 354 8.96 -13.68 -7.09
CA GLU A 354 7.95 -12.78 -7.64
C GLU A 354 6.54 -13.36 -7.48
N LEU A 355 5.54 -12.50 -7.28
CA LEU A 355 4.12 -12.88 -7.34
C LEU A 355 3.54 -12.38 -8.67
N ALA A 356 3.05 -13.30 -9.51
CA ALA A 356 2.31 -12.94 -10.72
C ALA A 356 0.80 -12.90 -10.46
N VAL A 357 0.15 -11.88 -11.03
CA VAL A 357 -1.29 -11.68 -10.92
C VAL A 357 -1.94 -11.76 -12.29
N PHE A 358 -2.91 -12.65 -12.43
CA PHE A 358 -3.67 -12.88 -13.65
C PHE A 358 -5.14 -12.56 -13.38
N HIS A 359 -5.65 -11.45 -13.90
CA HIS A 359 -7.09 -11.18 -13.88
C HIS A 359 -7.78 -11.91 -15.04
N ARG A 360 -9.03 -12.30 -14.82
CA ARG A 360 -9.92 -12.81 -15.85
C ARG A 360 -10.98 -11.73 -16.09
N GLY A 361 -11.13 -11.32 -17.35
CA GLY A 361 -12.22 -10.42 -17.72
C GLY A 361 -13.55 -11.13 -17.51
N ASN A 362 -14.53 -10.44 -16.92
CA ASN A 362 -15.91 -10.91 -16.78
C ASN A 362 -16.55 -11.20 -18.13
#